data_AF-A0A2N6AKZ6-F1
#
_entry.id   AF-A0A2N6AKZ6-F1
#
_cell.length_a   1.000
_cell.length_b   1.000
_cell.length_c   1.000
_cell.angle_alpha   90.00
_cell.angle_beta   90.00
_cell.angle_gamma   90.00
#
_symmetry.space_group_name_H-M   'P 1'
#
loop_
_entity.id
_entity.type
_entity.pdbx_description
1 polymer ?
#
loop_
_entity_poly.entity_id
_entity_poly.type
_entity_poly.pdbx_seq_one_letter_code
_entity_poly.pdbx_strand_id
1 'polypeptide(L)'
;MVEGKRKPATISNRFIETVCARLADNKQIRRTLPVWGRVHIDRQLPFLCVYRRRKNESTAQHERLVTAEASYLTASANRGMHRQLAQLTGNVAKTMVDVLDSFLIIEMWVSEDGGDEEEASLYQPAFKIFTPKSKTAL
;
A
#
# COMPACT_ATOMS: atom_id res chain seq x y z
N MET A 1 26.15 -13.93 14.11
CA MET A 1 26.36 -12.68 13.36
C MET A 1 25.45 -12.73 12.14
N VAL A 2 24.31 -12.03 12.17
CA VAL A 2 23.35 -12.05 11.05
C VAL A 2 23.76 -10.97 10.06
N GLU A 3 24.16 -11.41 8.87
CA GLU A 3 24.58 -10.58 7.75
C GLU A 3 23.50 -9.54 7.42
N GLY A 4 23.82 -8.26 7.63
CA GLY A 4 22.89 -7.15 7.43
C GLY A 4 22.54 -7.04 5.96
N LYS A 5 21.38 -7.59 5.55
CA LYS A 5 20.86 -7.43 4.19
C LYS A 5 20.83 -5.94 3.82
N ARG A 6 21.70 -5.54 2.90
CA ARG A 6 21.80 -4.18 2.37
C ARG A 6 20.42 -3.73 1.89
N LYS A 7 19.92 -2.62 2.42
CA LYS A 7 18.62 -2.08 2.02
C LYS A 7 18.65 -1.71 0.53
N PRO A 8 17.60 -2.05 -0.24
CA PRO A 8 17.56 -1.70 -1.65
C PRO A 8 17.48 -0.17 -1.80
N ALA A 9 18.17 0.37 -2.80
CA ALA A 9 18.14 1.81 -3.10
C ALA A 9 16.88 2.22 -3.89
N THR A 10 16.33 1.31 -4.69
CA THR A 10 15.16 1.53 -5.56
C THR A 10 14.25 0.30 -5.57
N ILE A 11 13.01 0.48 -6.00
CA ILE A 11 12.11 -0.64 -6.34
C ILE A 11 12.28 -0.90 -7.84
N SER A 12 13.01 -1.96 -8.19
CA SER A 12 13.31 -2.31 -9.58
C SER A 12 12.20 -3.15 -10.22
N ASN A 13 12.11 -3.16 -11.55
CA ASN A 13 11.17 -4.02 -12.28
C ASN A 13 11.35 -5.51 -11.92
N ARG A 14 12.60 -5.98 -11.86
CA ARG A 14 12.91 -7.35 -11.42
C ARG A 14 12.38 -7.68 -10.02
N PHE A 15 12.41 -6.71 -9.11
CA PHE A 15 11.82 -6.89 -7.78
C PHE A 15 10.30 -7.04 -7.88
N ILE A 16 9.64 -6.19 -8.66
CA ILE A 16 8.18 -6.23 -8.88
C ILE A 16 7.79 -7.58 -9.50
N GLU A 17 8.47 -8.01 -10.56
CA GLU A 17 8.27 -9.31 -11.20
C GLU A 17 8.38 -10.47 -10.21
N THR A 18 9.39 -10.43 -9.33
CA THR A 18 9.58 -11.45 -8.29
C THR A 18 8.43 -11.46 -7.28
N VAL A 19 7.91 -10.29 -6.89
CA VAL A 19 6.76 -10.19 -5.99
C VAL A 19 5.51 -10.76 -6.67
N CYS A 20 5.23 -10.37 -7.92
CA CYS A 20 4.08 -10.86 -8.68
C CYS A 20 4.13 -12.37 -8.91
N ALA A 21 5.28 -12.92 -9.33
CA ALA A 21 5.42 -14.36 -9.53
C ALA A 21 5.14 -15.16 -8.24
N ARG A 22 5.63 -14.66 -7.10
CA ARG A 22 5.34 -15.29 -5.80
C ARG A 22 3.86 -15.18 -5.42
N LEU A 23 3.23 -14.03 -5.67
CA LEU A 23 1.80 -13.87 -5.41
C LEU A 23 0.97 -14.81 -6.28
N ALA A 24 1.27 -14.95 -7.56
CA ALA A 24 0.60 -15.88 -8.46
C ALA A 24 0.73 -17.34 -7.96
N ASP A 25 1.89 -17.70 -7.41
CA ASP A 25 2.13 -19.02 -6.80
C ASP A 25 1.53 -19.18 -5.39
N ASN A 26 0.72 -18.23 -4.91
CA ASN A 26 0.19 -18.18 -3.54
C ASN A 26 1.27 -18.29 -2.45
N LYS A 27 2.43 -17.65 -2.69
CA LYS A 27 3.55 -17.61 -1.74
C LYS A 27 3.58 -16.30 -0.99
N GLN A 28 3.83 -16.39 0.30
CA GLN A 28 4.03 -15.24 1.19
C GLN A 28 5.11 -14.27 0.69
N ILE A 29 4.87 -12.97 0.86
CA ILE A 29 5.80 -11.89 0.57
C ILE A 29 6.22 -11.23 1.88
N ARG A 30 7.54 -11.18 2.13
CA ARG A 30 8.14 -10.39 3.21
C ARG A 30 9.41 -9.78 2.67
N ARG A 31 9.35 -8.52 2.22
CA ARG A 31 10.46 -7.85 1.54
C ARG A 31 10.61 -6.40 1.98
N THR A 32 11.86 -6.01 2.18
CA THR A 32 12.23 -4.62 2.47
C THR A 32 12.18 -3.79 1.20
N LEU A 33 11.56 -2.61 1.28
CA LEU A 33 11.58 -1.56 0.27
C LEU A 33 12.64 -0.50 0.64
N PRO A 34 12.94 0.46 -0.24
CA PRO A 34 13.91 1.51 0.08
C PRO A 34 13.59 2.29 1.37
N VAL A 35 14.65 2.84 1.96
CA VAL A 35 14.62 3.60 3.22
C VAL A 35 14.21 2.75 4.44
N TRP A 36 12.92 2.66 4.73
CA TRP A 36 12.34 1.93 5.86
C TRP A 36 11.10 1.11 5.46
N GLY A 37 10.72 1.17 4.17
CA GLY A 37 9.49 0.56 3.71
C GLY A 37 9.55 -0.97 3.69
N ARG A 38 8.37 -1.58 3.59
CA ARG A 38 8.19 -3.02 3.54
C ARG A 38 6.95 -3.36 2.72
N VAL A 39 6.99 -4.48 2.01
CA VAL A 39 5.81 -5.19 1.53
C VAL A 39 5.69 -6.51 2.28
N HIS A 40 4.54 -6.73 2.89
CA HIS A 40 4.25 -7.88 3.72
C HIS A 40 2.86 -8.42 3.38
N ILE A 41 2.82 -9.60 2.78
CA ILE A 41 1.58 -10.28 2.39
C ILE A 41 1.73 -11.72 2.87
N ASP A 42 1.09 -12.04 4.01
CA ASP A 42 1.16 -13.35 4.62
C ASP A 42 0.29 -14.38 3.89
N ARG A 43 -0.86 -13.92 3.36
CA ARG A 43 -1.80 -14.69 2.56
C ARG A 43 -2.44 -13.78 1.52
N GLN A 44 -2.94 -14.35 0.43
CA GLN A 44 -3.74 -13.62 -0.54
C GLN A 44 -5.02 -13.12 0.13
N LEU A 45 -5.20 -11.80 0.18
CA LEU A 45 -6.41 -11.12 0.65
C LEU A 45 -6.94 -10.24 -0.48
N PRO A 46 -8.25 -9.95 -0.53
CA PRO A 46 -8.82 -9.08 -1.57
C PRO A 46 -8.49 -7.59 -1.36
N PHE A 47 -7.46 -7.28 -0.56
CA PHE A 47 -7.00 -5.93 -0.33
C PHE A 47 -5.49 -5.82 0.01
N LEU A 48 -4.96 -4.62 -0.13
CA LEU A 48 -3.65 -4.19 0.38
C LEU A 48 -3.79 -2.88 1.16
N CYS A 49 -3.40 -2.89 2.43
CA CYS A 49 -3.30 -1.67 3.23
C CYS A 49 -1.98 -0.96 2.96
N VAL A 50 -2.02 0.34 2.67
CA VAL A 50 -0.86 1.15 2.32
C VAL A 50 -0.71 2.27 3.33
N TYR A 51 0.50 2.37 3.91
CA TYR A 51 0.91 3.50 4.73
C TYR A 51 2.14 4.15 4.12
N ARG A 52 2.04 5.44 3.77
CA ARG A 52 3.19 6.23 3.35
C ARG A 52 3.58 7.22 4.44
N ARG A 53 4.83 7.25 4.85
CA ARG A 53 5.29 8.20 5.88
C ARG A 53 5.77 9.51 5.28
N ARG A 54 5.28 10.65 5.80
CA ARG A 54 5.76 11.99 5.43
C ARG A 54 7.07 12.32 6.18
N LYS A 55 7.86 13.28 5.67
CA LYS A 55 9.25 13.50 6.09
C LYS A 55 9.42 13.91 7.58
N ASN A 56 8.35 14.29 8.28
CA ASN A 56 8.41 14.86 9.64
C ASN A 56 7.43 14.22 10.65
N GLU A 57 6.83 13.07 10.35
CA GLU A 57 5.92 12.40 11.29
C GLU A 57 6.71 11.64 12.37
N SER A 58 6.38 11.85 13.65
CA SER A 58 6.94 11.07 14.78
C SER A 58 6.35 9.65 14.77
N THR A 59 7.21 8.63 14.73
CA THR A 59 6.81 7.31 14.23
C THR A 59 6.96 6.17 15.21
N ALA A 60 5.80 5.65 15.63
CA ALA A 60 5.60 4.25 15.97
C ALA A 60 4.12 3.86 15.99
N GLN A 61 3.22 4.77 16.36
CA GLN A 61 1.83 4.44 16.65
C GLN A 61 0.97 4.31 15.38
N HIS A 62 1.11 5.21 14.41
CA HIS A 62 0.25 5.23 13.21
C HIS A 62 0.52 4.05 12.28
N GLU A 63 1.78 3.62 12.18
CA GLU A 63 2.18 2.46 11.38
C GLU A 63 1.54 1.16 11.90
N ARG A 64 1.32 1.04 13.21
CA ARG A 64 0.78 -0.18 13.82
C ARG A 64 -0.58 -0.58 13.27
N LEU A 65 -1.44 0.40 12.99
CA LEU A 65 -2.77 0.15 12.44
C LEU A 65 -2.69 -0.59 11.10
N VAL A 66 -1.76 -0.18 10.23
CA VAL A 66 -1.56 -0.81 8.92
C VAL A 66 -0.77 -2.11 9.03
N THR A 67 0.24 -2.18 9.91
CA THR A 67 1.07 -3.38 10.06
C THR A 67 0.41 -4.52 10.85
N ALA A 68 -0.72 -4.27 11.50
CA ALA A 68 -1.54 -5.30 12.14
C ALA A 68 -2.24 -6.20 11.10
N GLU A 69 -2.42 -5.70 9.88
CA GLU A 69 -3.04 -6.46 8.80
C GLU A 69 -2.10 -7.52 8.21
N ALA A 70 -2.68 -8.57 7.63
CA ALA A 70 -1.90 -9.64 7.01
C ALA A 70 -1.44 -9.30 5.57
N SER A 71 -1.90 -8.18 5.01
CA SER A 71 -1.59 -7.67 3.67
C SER A 71 -1.36 -6.16 3.73
N TYR A 72 -0.09 -5.75 3.85
CA TYR A 72 0.27 -4.34 3.95
C TYR A 72 1.54 -3.95 3.19
N LEU A 73 1.63 -2.66 2.90
CA LEU A 73 2.81 -2.00 2.38
C LEU A 73 3.08 -0.71 3.17
N THR A 74 4.30 -0.57 3.68
CA THR A 74 4.81 0.68 4.24
C THR A 74 5.87 1.27 3.31
N ALA A 75 5.85 2.59 3.09
CA ALA A 75 6.83 3.24 2.22
C ALA A 75 7.04 4.73 2.54
N SER A 76 8.14 5.31 2.05
CA SER A 76 8.33 6.75 2.12
C SER A 76 7.32 7.48 1.22
N ALA A 77 6.72 8.57 1.72
CA ALA A 77 5.87 9.46 0.93
C ALA A 77 6.65 10.36 -0.04
N ASN A 78 7.99 10.23 -0.11
CA ASN A 78 8.85 11.00 -1.00
C ASN A 78 8.40 10.87 -2.47
N ARG A 79 8.21 12.03 -3.14
CA ARG A 79 7.79 12.12 -4.55
C ARG A 79 8.68 11.33 -5.51
N GLY A 80 9.98 11.24 -5.25
CA GLY A 80 10.91 10.45 -6.07
C GLY A 80 10.58 8.95 -6.11
N MET A 81 9.82 8.44 -5.15
CA MET A 81 9.39 7.04 -5.10
C MET A 81 7.99 6.79 -5.66
N HIS A 82 7.19 7.84 -5.96
CA HIS A 82 5.78 7.68 -6.32
C HIS A 82 5.58 6.79 -7.54
N ARG A 83 6.36 7.00 -8.61
CA ARG A 83 6.26 6.18 -9.82
C ARG A 83 6.52 4.70 -9.54
N GLN A 84 7.56 4.42 -8.77
CA GLN A 84 7.97 3.06 -8.41
C GLN A 84 6.95 2.37 -7.49
N LEU A 85 6.38 3.11 -6.53
CA LEU A 85 5.32 2.61 -5.66
C LEU A 85 4.02 2.35 -6.42
N ALA A 86 3.64 3.25 -7.34
CA ALA A 86 2.48 3.05 -8.21
C ALA A 86 2.66 1.83 -9.12
N GLN A 87 3.86 1.62 -9.66
CA GLN A 87 4.17 0.41 -10.42
C GLN A 87 4.06 -0.85 -9.57
N LEU A 88 4.64 -0.88 -8.38
CA LEU A 88 4.55 -2.03 -7.48
C LEU A 88 3.09 -2.34 -7.10
N THR A 89 2.36 -1.35 -6.59
CA THR A 89 0.98 -1.52 -6.13
C THR A 89 0.02 -1.86 -7.26
N GLY A 90 0.17 -1.24 -8.44
CA GLY A 90 -0.62 -1.55 -9.63
C GLY A 90 -0.37 -2.97 -10.15
N ASN A 91 0.88 -3.44 -10.14
CA ASN A 91 1.19 -4.82 -10.55
C ASN A 91 0.68 -5.84 -9.53
N VAL A 92 0.80 -5.56 -8.22
CA VAL A 92 0.19 -6.40 -7.18
C VAL A 92 -1.31 -6.47 -7.37
N ALA A 93 -2.00 -5.33 -7.55
CA ALA A 93 -3.44 -5.32 -7.76
C ALA A 93 -3.85 -6.13 -8.99
N LYS A 94 -3.15 -5.95 -10.11
CA LYS A 94 -3.40 -6.75 -11.33
C LYS A 94 -3.24 -8.24 -11.07
N THR A 95 -2.11 -8.67 -10.50
CA THR A 95 -1.87 -10.07 -10.17
C THR A 95 -2.93 -10.64 -9.24
N MET A 96 -3.43 -9.85 -8.29
CA MET A 96 -4.44 -10.31 -7.34
C MET A 96 -5.86 -10.30 -7.92
N VAL A 97 -6.18 -9.40 -8.85
CA VAL A 97 -7.44 -9.44 -9.63
C VAL A 97 -7.51 -10.73 -10.45
N ASP A 98 -6.41 -11.14 -11.07
CA ASP A 98 -6.35 -12.40 -11.84
C ASP A 98 -6.61 -13.64 -10.94
N VAL A 99 -6.43 -13.53 -9.62
CA VAL A 99 -6.59 -14.63 -8.64
C VAL A 99 -7.92 -14.56 -7.87
N LEU A 100 -8.41 -13.35 -7.57
CA LEU A 100 -9.54 -13.09 -6.65
C LEU A 100 -10.70 -12.33 -7.31
N ASP A 101 -10.68 -12.12 -8.62
CA ASP A 101 -11.61 -11.34 -9.46
C ASP A 101 -11.69 -9.83 -9.14
N SER A 102 -11.37 -9.43 -7.92
CA SER A 102 -11.37 -8.04 -7.47
C SER A 102 -10.30 -7.81 -6.42
N PHE A 103 -9.83 -6.57 -6.34
CA PHE A 103 -8.79 -6.18 -5.39
C PHE A 103 -8.91 -4.72 -4.99
N LEU A 104 -8.78 -4.45 -3.68
CA LEU A 104 -8.88 -3.12 -3.11
C LEU A 104 -7.52 -2.62 -2.61
N ILE A 105 -7.16 -1.38 -2.91
CA ILE A 105 -6.04 -0.70 -2.25
C ILE A 105 -6.60 0.31 -1.27
N ILE A 106 -6.20 0.19 0.00
CA ILE A 106 -6.65 1.08 1.07
C ILE A 106 -5.45 1.87 1.55
N GLU A 107 -5.41 3.18 1.29
CA GLU A 107 -4.37 4.05 1.84
C GLU A 107 -4.89 4.73 3.11
N MET A 108 -4.19 4.53 4.23
CA MET A 108 -4.64 5.00 5.55
C MET A 108 -3.63 5.99 6.14
N TRP A 109 -4.16 7.03 6.79
CA TRP A 109 -3.41 8.09 7.43
C TRP A 109 -4.10 8.44 8.75
N VAL A 110 -3.33 8.91 9.71
CA VAL A 110 -3.90 9.56 10.91
C VAL A 110 -3.96 11.05 10.61
N SER A 111 -5.14 11.65 10.76
CA SER A 111 -5.26 13.11 10.64
C SER A 111 -4.55 13.79 11.80
N GLU A 112 -4.09 15.03 11.59
CA GLU A 112 -3.51 15.85 12.65
C GLU A 112 -4.59 16.50 13.54
N ASP A 113 -5.87 16.28 13.24
CA ASP A 113 -6.99 17.02 13.82
C ASP A 113 -7.47 16.42 15.15
N GLY A 114 -7.26 17.19 16.22
CA GLY A 114 -8.07 17.17 17.44
C GLY A 114 -9.07 18.35 17.47
N GLY A 115 -9.61 18.74 16.30
CA GLY A 115 -10.52 19.87 16.17
C GLY A 115 -11.97 19.41 16.16
N ASP A 116 -12.78 20.02 17.02
CA ASP A 116 -14.23 19.82 17.11
C ASP A 116 -14.88 20.05 15.73
N GLU A 117 -15.29 18.98 15.06
CA GLU A 117 -16.05 19.09 13.81
C GLU A 117 -17.46 19.63 14.14
N GLU A 118 -17.80 20.81 13.60
CA GLU A 118 -19.14 21.39 13.71
C GLU A 118 -20.21 20.38 13.23
N GLU A 119 -21.24 20.13 14.05
CA GLU A 119 -22.30 19.11 13.85
C GLU A 119 -22.94 19.09 12.45
N ALA A 120 -22.86 20.19 11.69
CA ALA A 120 -23.36 20.29 10.33
C ALA A 120 -22.56 19.49 9.28
N SER A 121 -21.28 19.17 9.53
CA SER A 121 -20.43 18.36 8.63
C SER A 121 -20.77 16.86 8.67
N LEU A 122 -21.44 16.40 9.73
CA LEU A 122 -21.75 14.98 9.98
C LEU A 122 -22.73 14.37 8.96
N TYR A 123 -23.43 15.19 8.17
CA TYR A 123 -24.44 14.75 7.21
C TYR A 123 -23.94 14.66 5.76
N GLN A 124 -22.67 14.99 5.49
CA GLN A 124 -22.06 14.77 4.18
C GLN A 124 -20.98 13.69 4.26
N PRO A 125 -20.96 12.72 3.33
CA PRO A 125 -19.86 11.76 3.29
C PRO A 125 -18.54 12.50 3.03
N ALA A 126 -17.59 12.37 3.96
CA ALA A 126 -16.23 12.91 3.82
C ALA A 126 -15.37 12.19 2.75
N PHE A 127 -16.00 11.35 1.91
CA PHE A 127 -15.32 10.58 0.87
C PHE A 127 -15.76 11.00 -0.54
N LYS A 128 -14.85 10.83 -1.50
CA LYS A 128 -15.11 11.06 -2.93
C LYS A 128 -15.01 9.73 -3.66
N ILE A 129 -16.04 9.37 -4.43
CA ILE A 129 -15.99 8.18 -5.30
C ILE A 129 -15.44 8.61 -6.65
N PHE A 130 -14.38 7.94 -7.09
CA PHE A 130 -13.88 8.03 -8.45
C PHE A 130 -14.18 6.72 -9.16
N THR A 131 -14.89 6.77 -10.28
CA THR A 131 -15.10 5.63 -11.16
C THR A 131 -14.39 5.87 -12.49
N PRO A 132 -13.90 4.81 -13.16
CA PRO A 132 -13.51 4.94 -14.56
C PRO A 132 -14.67 5.53 -15.36
N LYS A 133 -14.40 6.48 -16.27
CA LYS A 133 -15.41 6.92 -17.24
C LYS A 133 -15.89 5.67 -17.97
N SER A 134 -17.17 5.32 -17.83
CA SER A 134 -17.76 4.16 -18.50
C SER A 134 -17.38 4.17 -19.97
N LYS A 135 -16.71 3.12 -20.45
CA LYS A 135 -16.80 2.76 -21.85
C LYS A 135 -18.10 1.98 -21.97
N THR A 136 -19.20 2.67 -22.26
CA THR A 136 -20.43 2.03 -22.68
C THR A 136 -20.11 1.15 -23.88
N ALA A 137 -20.15 -0.17 -23.68
CA ALA A 137 -20.32 -1.14 -24.74
C ALA A 137 -21.63 -1.87 -24.43
N LEU A 138 -22.69 -1.42 -25.08
CA LEU A 138 -23.88 -2.20 -25.40
C LEU A 138 -24.03 -2.12 -26.92
#